data_AF-A0A080LS74-F1
#
_entry.id   AF-A0A080LS74-F1
#
_cell.length_a   1.000
_cell.length_b   1.000
_cell.length_c   1.000
_cell.angle_alpha   90.00
_cell.angle_beta   90.00
_cell.angle_gamma   90.00
#
_symmetry.space_group_name_H-M   'P 1'
#
loop_
_entity.id
_entity.type
_entity.pdbx_description
1 polymer ?
#
loop_
_entity_poly.entity_id
_entity_poly.type
_entity_poly.pdbx_seq_one_letter_code
_entity_poly.pdbx_strand_id
1 'polypeptide(L)' 'MVFSSRVRRSGDKEALIGNISVSIGVADYIAGESATEFVSRADRALYMAKAQGRNRVVLAPRPQSAGVQ' A
#
# COMPACT_ATOMS: atom_id res chain seq x y z
N MET A 1 -1.99 -9.99 -7.92
CA MET A 1 -2.53 -10.47 -6.62
C MET A 1 -3.57 -9.46 -6.16
N VAL A 2 -4.84 -9.86 -6.07
CA VAL A 2 -5.95 -8.98 -5.64
C VAL A 2 -6.22 -9.28 -4.16
N PHE A 3 -6.08 -8.28 -3.30
CA PHE A 3 -6.37 -8.40 -1.86
C PHE A 3 -7.70 -7.70 -1.56
N SER A 4 -8.72 -8.49 -1.26
CA SER A 4 -10.00 -7.98 -0.78
C SER A 4 -10.06 -8.18 0.73
N SER A 5 -9.81 -7.12 1.52
CA SER A 5 -9.95 -7.14 2.97
C SER A 5 -11.33 -6.62 3.38
N ARG A 6 -12.08 -7.44 4.13
CA ARG A 6 -13.40 -7.09 4.68
C ARG A 6 -13.21 -6.19 5.90
N VAL A 7 -13.35 -4.87 5.73
CA VAL A 7 -13.31 -3.91 6.83
C VAL A 7 -14.54 -4.11 7.72
N ARG A 8 -14.32 -4.50 8.98
CA ARG A 8 -15.38 -4.60 9.99
C ARG A 8 -15.41 -3.29 10.79
N ARG A 9 -16.53 -2.59 10.81
CA ARG A 9 -16.73 -1.44 11.69
C ARG A 9 -17.05 -1.94 13.09
N SER A 10 -16.28 -1.49 14.07
CA SER A 10 -16.51 -1.75 15.49
C SER A 10 -17.68 -0.87 15.94
N GLY A 11 -18.91 -1.39 15.89
CA GLY A 11 -20.10 -0.64 16.34
C GLY A 11 -21.42 -1.41 16.25
N ASP A 12 -21.69 -2.10 15.14
CA ASP A 12 -22.96 -2.81 14.94
C ASP A 12 -22.69 -4.16 14.27
N LYS A 13 -23.10 -5.24 14.95
CA LYS A 13 -22.77 -6.63 14.60
C LYS A 13 -23.35 -7.12 13.26
N GLU A 14 -24.23 -6.36 12.59
CA GLU A 14 -25.03 -6.89 11.48
C GLU A 14 -25.10 -6.00 10.22
N ALA A 15 -24.55 -4.78 10.26
CA ALA A 15 -24.44 -3.98 9.04
C ALA A 15 -23.16 -4.41 8.30
N LEU A 16 -23.28 -5.38 7.39
CA LEU A 16 -22.28 -5.55 6.34
C LEU A 16 -22.23 -4.26 5.54
N ILE A 17 -21.34 -3.36 5.93
CA ILE A 17 -20.93 -2.22 5.09
C ILE A 17 -20.51 -2.87 3.78
N GLY A 18 -21.16 -2.48 2.68
CA GLY A 18 -21.13 -3.18 1.39
C GLY A 18 -19.73 -3.40 0.79
N ASN A 19 -19.61 -3.61 -0.52
CA ASN A 19 -18.29 -3.86 -1.14
C ASN A 19 -17.33 -2.67 -0.98
N ILE A 20 -16.56 -2.64 0.10
CA ILE A 20 -15.48 -1.67 0.32
C ILE A 20 -14.25 -2.18 -0.40
N SER A 21 -13.79 -1.42 -1.39
CA SER A 21 -12.48 -1.62 -2.01
C SER A 21 -11.42 -0.81 -1.28
N VAL A 22 -10.25 -1.40 -1.05
CA VAL A 22 -9.07 -0.70 -0.56
C VAL A 22 -8.00 -0.64 -1.64
N SER A 23 -7.21 0.43 -1.65
CA SER A 23 -6.00 0.52 -2.47
C SER A 23 -4.81 0.44 -1.53
N ILE A 24 -3.75 -0.26 -1.93
CA ILE A 24 -2.61 -0.55 -1.07
C ILE A 24 -1.32 -0.20 -1.82
N GLY A 25 -0.42 0.52 -1.14
CA GLY A 25 0.95 0.73 -1.59
C GLY A 25 1.90 -0.11 -0.76
N VAL A 26 2.78 -0.86 -1.41
CA VAL A 26 3.78 -1.72 -0.75
C VAL A 26 5.16 -1.29 -1.19
N ALA A 27 6.11 -1.20 -0.27
CA ALA A 27 7.52 -0.96 -0.57
C ALA A 27 8.37 -2.09 0.01
N ASP A 28 9.43 -2.49 -0.69
CA ASP A 28 10.47 -3.36 -0.13
C ASP A 28 11.40 -2.51 0.75
N TYR A 29 11.63 -2.93 1.98
CA TYR A 29 12.59 -2.28 2.88
C TYR A 29 14.02 -2.61 2.45
N ILE A 30 14.89 -1.60 2.38
CA ILE A 30 16.29 -1.76 2.02
C ILE A 30 17.15 -1.51 3.26
N ALA A 31 18.09 -2.40 3.51
CA ALA A 31 19.04 -2.25 4.62
C ALA A 31 19.87 -0.97 4.41
N GLY A 32 19.83 -0.06 5.38
CA GLY A 32 20.47 1.26 5.32
C GLY A 32 19.54 2.41 4.90
N GLU A 33 18.29 2.12 4.52
CA GLU A 33 17.28 3.15 4.23
C GLU A 33 16.63 3.66 5.52
N SER A 34 16.31 4.96 5.54
CA SER A 34 15.54 5.56 6.63
C SER A 34 14.09 5.06 6.62
N ALA A 35 13.52 4.86 7.81
CA ALA A 35 12.10 4.52 7.96
C ALA A 35 11.19 5.54 7.25
N THR A 36 11.57 6.82 7.23
CA THR A 36 10.81 7.89 6.56
C THR A 36 10.80 7.72 5.05
N GLU A 37 11.92 7.31 4.45
CA GLU A 37 12.01 7.03 3.01
C GLU A 37 11.19 5.80 2.64
N PHE A 38 11.27 4.75 3.47
CA PHE A 38 10.50 3.52 3.30
C PHE A 38 8.99 3.80 3.30
N VAL A 39 8.52 4.54 4.31
CA VAL A 39 7.11 4.94 4.42
C VAL A 39 6.69 5.84 3.27
N SER A 40 7.54 6.79 2.87
CA SER A 40 7.25 7.70 1.75
C SER A 40 7.10 6.94 0.42
N ARG A 41 7.91 5.88 0.19
CA ARG A 41 7.77 5.02 -1.00
C ARG A 41 6.47 4.22 -0.98
N ALA A 42 6.12 3.65 0.18
CA ALA A 42 4.86 2.94 0.33
C ALA A 42 3.66 3.88 0.11
N ASP A 43 3.70 5.10 0.65
CA ASP A 43 2.65 6.11 0.45
C ASP A 43 2.53 6.53 -1.02
N ARG A 44 3.66 6.74 -1.71
CA ARG A 44 3.66 7.05 -3.14
C ARG A 44 3.04 5.91 -3.97
N ALA A 45 3.33 4.66 -3.63
CA ALA A 45 2.69 3.51 -4.27
C ALA A 45 1.18 3.45 -3.96
N LEU A 46 0.75 3.81 -2.75
CA LEU A 46 -0.66 3.91 -2.40
C LEU A 46 -1.37 5.00 -3.21
N TYR A 47 -0.72 6.14 -3.40
CA TYR A 47 -1.23 7.22 -4.23
C TYR A 47 -1.39 6.79 -5.69
N MET A 48 -0.42 6.06 -6.23
CA MET A 48 -0.50 5.47 -7.58
C MET A 48 -1.64 4.46 -7.69
N ALA A 49 -1.83 3.62 -6.67
CA ALA A 49 -2.95 2.69 -6.61
C ALA A 49 -4.30 3.41 -6.65
N LYS A 50 -4.41 4.56 -5.96
CA LYS A 50 -5.60 5.42 -6.01
C LYS A 50 -5.78 6.09 -7.37
N ALA A 51 -4.71 6.58 -7.99
CA ALA A 51 -4.75 7.27 -9.28
C ALA A 51 -5.13 6.34 -10.45
N GLN A 52 -4.69 5.09 -10.45
CA GLN A 52 -4.96 4.14 -11.54
C GLN A 52 -6.36 3.50 -11.50
N GLY A 53 -7.30 4.02 -10.71
CA GLY A 53 -8.66 3.50 -10.62
C GLY A 53 -8.98 2.71 -9.35
N ARG A 54 -8.15 2.83 -8.30
CA ARG A 54 -8.37 2.25 -6.96
C ARG A 54 -8.48 0.71 -7.01
N ASN A 55 -8.88 0.12 -5.88
CA ASN A 55 -9.08 -1.31 -5.67
C ASN A 55 -7.91 -2.21 -6.13
N ARG A 56 -6.68 -1.76 -5.91
CA ARG A 56 -5.47 -2.43 -6.39
C ARG A 56 -4.31 -2.27 -5.45
N VAL A 57 -3.33 -3.15 -5.64
CA VAL A 57 -2.05 -3.10 -4.97
C VAL A 57 -0.99 -2.61 -5.95
N VAL A 58 -0.21 -1.61 -5.55
CA VAL A 58 0.95 -1.13 -6.31
C VAL A 58 2.19 -1.35 -5.47
N LEU A 59 3.22 -1.93 -6.09
CA LEU A 59 4.55 -2.03 -5.52
C LEU A 59 5.35 -0.79 -5.89
N ALA A 60 5.96 -0.15 -4.89
CA ALA A 60 6.93 0.90 -5.08
C ALA A 60 8.15 0.31 -5.81
N PRO A 61 8.71 1.03 -6.79
CA PRO A 61 9.95 0.60 -7.41
C PRO A 61 11.04 0.52 -6.33
N ARG A 62 11.86 -0.54 -6.40
CA ARG A 62 13.05 -0.63 -5.56
C ARG A 62 14.01 0.47 -6.02
N PRO A 63 14.41 1.41 -5.15
CA PRO A 63 15.50 2.30 -5.50
C PRO A 63 16.73 1.40 -5.74
N GLN A 64 17.36 1.57 -6.90
CA GLN A 64 18.64 0.91 -7.16
C GLN A 64 19.59 1.48 -6.11
N SER A 65 20.08 0.64 -5.19
CA SER A 65 21.24 0.99 -4.41
C SER A 65 22.31 1.37 -5.42
N ALA A 66 22.63 2.66 -5.52
CA ALA A 66 23.80 3.09 -6.26
C ALA A 66 24.96 2.27 -5.68
N GLY A 67 25.52 1.38 -6.50
CA GLY A 67 26.56 0.48 -6.07
C GLY A 67 27.64 1.30 -5.38
N VAL A 68 27.95 0.91 -4.16
CA VAL A 68 29.26 1.16 -3.59
C VAL A 68 30.27 0.64 -4.61
N GLN A 69 30.95 1.56 -5.29
CA GLN A 69 32.23 1.28 -5.95
C GLN A 69 33.32 1.38 -4.89
#